data_AF-A0AAW2TQ30-F1
#
_entry.id   AF-A0AAW2TQ30-F1
#
_cell.length_a   1.000
_cell.length_b   1.000
_cell.length_c   1.000
_cell.angle_alpha   90.00
_cell.angle_beta   90.00
_cell.angle_gamma   90.00
#
_symmetry.space_group_name_H-M   'P 1'
#
loop_
_entity.id
_entity.type
_entity.pdbx_description
1 polymer ?
#
loop_
_entity_poly.entity_id
_entity_poly.type
_entity_poly.pdbx_seq_one_letter_code
_entity_poly.pdbx_strand_id
1 'polypeptide(L)'
;MRDLRLHGHLMLSQLHRPYGLNKMGVFDAFSGYRRMQIMHKTTIGRKPKKKIYHRVHELDRVMELQKKPALILQLKSIIQSQKTESLLLRNLEKEVGFVQKWNYMAVIDKYPSIFRVIGGQIDRSPPAVTLSEKAKKIAALESEARQQMEPILVKNLRKLLMLSVDCRLPLETIELIASELGMPSDFKNSLILKYPQYFRLNEFNGREYLHLENWDSSLAVTAREESLGTLISSGQSQRAKISKDGNFSGPFAFKLNFPAGFRPNMSYLEEVQKWQKMDFPSPYLNARRFEAADPKARKRAVAVLHELLSLTMEKRLTSAQLDSFHSEYRLPARLLLCLIKHQGIFYITNKGVKSTVILKEAYEGSNLVHKCPLLEFRDKFLAIMGRKDDSSCAGGSTPVVN
;
A
#
# COMPACT_ATOMS: atom_id res chain seq x y z
N MET A 1 -16.43 24.62 -3.91
CA MET A 1 -16.68 23.23 -4.38
C MET A 1 -16.23 23.11 -5.83
N ARG A 2 -15.70 21.95 -6.27
CA ARG A 2 -15.56 21.58 -7.69
C ARG A 2 -15.84 20.09 -7.83
N ASP A 3 -16.90 19.74 -8.57
CA ASP A 3 -17.39 18.36 -8.71
C ASP A 3 -16.60 17.64 -9.82
N LEU A 4 -15.76 16.66 -9.46
CA LEU A 4 -14.87 16.01 -10.43
C LEU A 4 -15.59 14.88 -11.19
N ARG A 5 -15.69 15.06 -12.51
CA ARG A 5 -16.22 14.06 -13.44
C ARG A 5 -15.18 12.95 -13.64
N LEU A 6 -15.42 11.75 -13.12
CA LEU A 6 -14.70 10.56 -13.55
C LEU A 6 -15.19 10.15 -14.94
N HIS A 7 -14.52 10.60 -15.99
CA HIS A 7 -14.69 10.04 -17.34
C HIS A 7 -13.86 8.76 -17.45
N GLY A 8 -14.51 7.67 -17.85
CA GLY A 8 -13.86 6.38 -18.05
C GLY A 8 -13.15 6.30 -19.39
N HIS A 9 -11.92 6.82 -19.47
CA HIS A 9 -10.99 6.53 -20.55
C HIS A 9 -9.64 6.06 -20.00
N LEU A 10 -9.44 4.75 -20.05
CA LEU A 10 -8.13 4.14 -20.24
C LEU A 10 -8.24 3.29 -21.52
N MET A 11 -7.23 3.39 -22.38
CA MET A 11 -7.29 2.81 -23.73
C MET A 11 -7.25 1.28 -23.68
N LEU A 12 -8.17 0.63 -24.40
CA LEU A 12 -7.98 -0.75 -24.81
C LEU A 12 -6.91 -0.78 -25.91
N SER A 13 -5.75 -1.36 -25.62
CA SER A 13 -4.74 -1.65 -26.63
C SER A 13 -5.29 -2.67 -27.63
N GLN A 14 -5.24 -2.32 -28.92
CA GLN A 14 -5.67 -3.23 -29.97
C GLN A 14 -4.63 -4.35 -30.18
N LEU A 15 -5.10 -5.58 -30.34
CA LEU A 15 -4.31 -6.69 -30.89
C LEU A 15 -4.94 -7.11 -32.21
N HIS A 16 -4.18 -6.98 -33.30
CA HIS A 16 -4.55 -7.52 -34.60
C HIS A 16 -4.45 -9.07 -34.61
N ARG A 17 -5.38 -9.73 -35.29
CA ARG A 17 -5.15 -10.99 -36.00
C ARG A 17 -5.87 -10.94 -37.36
N PRO A 18 -5.30 -11.53 -38.43
CA PRO A 18 -5.80 -11.37 -39.79
C PRO A 18 -6.87 -12.40 -40.22
N TYR A 19 -7.43 -12.09 -41.40
CA TYR A 19 -8.45 -12.78 -42.20
C TYR A 19 -8.43 -14.31 -42.30
N GLY A 20 -9.64 -14.87 -42.49
CA GLY A 20 -9.91 -16.18 -43.09
C GLY A 20 -11.41 -16.30 -43.41
N LEU A 21 -11.80 -16.55 -44.67
CA LEU A 21 -13.19 -16.42 -45.13
C LEU A 21 -13.66 -17.65 -45.92
N ASN A 22 -14.85 -18.18 -45.62
CA ASN A 22 -15.82 -18.87 -46.50
C ASN A 22 -17.04 -19.29 -45.64
N LYS A 23 -18.30 -19.00 -46.01
CA LYS A 23 -19.19 -19.70 -46.98
C LYS A 23 -19.44 -21.18 -46.60
N MET A 24 -20.67 -21.71 -46.60
CA MET A 24 -22.02 -21.15 -46.85
C MET A 24 -23.09 -22.10 -46.27
N GLY A 25 -24.30 -21.63 -45.92
CA GLY A 25 -25.37 -22.50 -45.42
C GLY A 25 -26.74 -21.80 -45.31
N VAL A 26 -27.74 -22.33 -46.03
CA VAL A 26 -29.10 -21.79 -46.29
C VAL A 26 -30.00 -23.03 -46.54
N PHE A 27 -31.30 -23.10 -46.21
CA PHE A 27 -32.25 -22.06 -45.80
C PHE A 27 -32.60 -22.18 -44.28
N ASP A 28 -33.80 -22.03 -43.70
CA ASP A 28 -35.19 -21.86 -44.16
C ASP A 28 -36.04 -21.07 -43.13
N ALA A 29 -37.30 -20.73 -43.44
CA ALA A 29 -38.15 -19.90 -42.58
C ALA A 29 -39.65 -20.28 -42.60
N PHE A 30 -40.30 -20.31 -41.42
CA PHE A 30 -41.76 -20.39 -41.30
C PHE A 30 -42.37 -19.37 -40.31
N SER A 31 -43.58 -18.94 -40.66
CA SER A 31 -44.33 -17.80 -40.11
C SER A 31 -44.67 -17.89 -38.62
N GLY A 32 -44.75 -16.73 -37.94
CA GLY A 32 -45.07 -16.65 -36.51
C GLY A 32 -45.42 -15.25 -35.97
N TYR A 33 -46.16 -14.42 -36.72
CA TYR A 33 -46.48 -13.03 -36.33
C TYR A 33 -47.43 -12.93 -35.10
N ARG A 34 -46.90 -13.05 -33.89
CA ARG A 34 -47.54 -12.50 -32.67
C ARG A 34 -47.00 -11.10 -32.38
N ARG A 35 -47.81 -10.09 -32.69
CA ARG A 35 -47.54 -8.66 -32.44
C ARG A 35 -47.61 -8.32 -30.94
N MET A 36 -46.65 -8.81 -30.15
CA MET A 36 -46.56 -8.46 -28.73
C MET A 36 -46.32 -6.96 -28.58
N GLN A 37 -47.28 -6.25 -27.99
CA GLN A 37 -47.15 -4.83 -27.70
C GLN A 37 -46.05 -4.65 -26.65
N ILE A 38 -44.92 -4.06 -27.05
CA ILE A 38 -43.86 -3.65 -26.12
C ILE A 38 -44.40 -2.46 -25.33
N MET A 39 -45.05 -2.77 -24.20
CA MET A 39 -45.59 -1.77 -23.30
C MET A 39 -44.42 -1.05 -22.63
N HIS A 40 -44.00 0.07 -23.20
CA HIS A 40 -42.95 0.95 -22.65
C HIS A 40 -43.38 1.47 -21.29
N LYS A 41 -43.05 0.73 -20.21
CA LYS A 41 -43.13 1.23 -18.84
C LYS A 41 -42.18 2.43 -18.73
N THR A 42 -42.76 3.63 -18.79
CA THR A 42 -42.13 4.91 -18.51
C THR A 42 -41.83 5.06 -17.01
N THR A 43 -41.16 4.07 -16.43
CA THR A 43 -40.56 4.17 -15.11
C THR A 43 -39.51 5.27 -15.18
N ILE A 44 -39.85 6.46 -14.67
CA ILE A 44 -38.95 7.61 -14.59
C ILE A 44 -37.74 7.20 -13.75
N GLY A 45 -36.68 6.79 -14.44
CA GLY A 45 -35.49 6.22 -13.85
C GLY A 45 -34.76 7.27 -13.02
N ARG A 46 -35.06 7.31 -11.71
CA ARG A 46 -34.29 8.09 -10.73
C ARG A 46 -32.81 7.75 -10.94
N LYS A 47 -32.05 8.69 -11.52
CA LYS A 47 -30.60 8.53 -11.75
C LYS A 47 -29.97 7.99 -10.46
N PRO A 48 -29.26 6.85 -10.51
CA PRO A 48 -28.78 6.19 -9.29
C PRO A 48 -27.96 7.19 -8.48
N LYS A 49 -28.36 7.42 -7.22
CA LYS A 49 -27.74 8.44 -6.36
C LYS A 49 -26.23 8.22 -6.35
N LYS A 50 -25.45 9.22 -6.81
CA LYS A 50 -23.98 9.19 -6.80
C LYS A 50 -23.53 8.75 -5.41
N LYS A 51 -22.84 7.61 -5.29
CA LYS A 51 -22.26 7.20 -3.99
C LYS A 51 -21.08 8.13 -3.70
N ILE A 52 -21.22 8.93 -2.65
CA ILE A 52 -20.19 9.89 -2.22
C ILE A 52 -19.04 9.10 -1.62
N TYR A 53 -17.82 9.33 -2.09
CA TYR A 53 -16.61 8.80 -1.48
C TYR A 53 -16.07 9.81 -0.47
N HIS A 54 -16.15 9.48 0.82
CA HIS A 54 -15.75 10.38 1.89
C HIS A 54 -14.22 10.39 2.04
N ARG A 55 -13.60 11.58 1.93
CA ARG A 55 -12.14 11.75 2.06
C ARG A 55 -11.69 11.63 3.53
N VAL A 56 -10.44 11.22 3.73
CA VAL A 56 -9.74 11.25 5.01
C VAL A 56 -8.54 12.18 4.82
N HIS A 57 -8.64 13.42 5.28
CA HIS A 57 -7.64 14.46 4.99
C HIS A 57 -6.26 14.18 5.62
N GLU A 58 -6.20 13.32 6.62
CA GLU A 58 -4.98 12.93 7.31
C GLU A 58 -4.21 11.85 6.53
N LEU A 59 -4.91 10.84 6.00
CA LEU A 59 -4.32 9.87 5.09
C LEU A 59 -3.97 10.47 3.72
N ASP A 60 -4.65 11.55 3.33
CA ASP A 60 -4.21 12.42 2.22
C ASP A 60 -2.90 13.18 2.56
N ARG A 61 -2.70 13.56 3.82
CA ARG A 61 -1.51 14.26 4.31
C ARG A 61 -0.29 13.34 4.37
N VAL A 62 -0.46 12.05 4.67
CA VAL A 62 0.63 11.03 4.62
C VAL A 62 1.39 11.09 3.29
N MET A 63 0.67 11.09 2.17
CA MET A 63 1.25 11.14 0.82
C MET A 63 2.05 12.42 0.53
N GLU A 64 1.70 13.53 1.18
CA GLU A 64 2.39 14.82 1.04
C GLU A 64 3.61 14.91 1.96
N LEU A 65 3.48 14.44 3.21
CA LEU A 65 4.54 14.47 4.23
C LEU A 65 5.77 13.67 3.81
N GLN A 66 5.58 12.55 3.11
CA GLN A 66 6.68 11.66 2.66
C GLN A 66 7.57 12.27 1.55
N LYS A 67 7.09 13.27 0.80
CA LYS A 67 7.80 13.76 -0.41
C LYS A 67 9.17 14.36 -0.10
N LYS A 68 9.31 15.10 1.01
CA LYS A 68 10.60 15.68 1.45
C LYS A 68 11.54 14.61 2.05
N PRO A 69 11.09 13.74 2.99
CA PRO A 69 11.82 12.55 3.42
C PRO A 69 12.38 11.70 2.29
N ALA A 70 11.60 11.41 1.25
CA ALA A 70 12.03 10.59 0.12
C ALA A 70 13.26 11.20 -0.59
N LEU A 71 13.23 12.50 -0.90
CA LEU A 71 14.36 13.21 -1.50
C LEU A 71 15.60 13.19 -0.59
N ILE A 72 15.43 13.44 0.72
CA ILE A 72 16.54 13.45 1.70
C ILE A 72 17.18 12.06 1.81
N LEU A 73 16.38 11.00 1.91
CA LEU A 73 16.86 9.62 2.01
C LEU A 73 17.49 9.12 0.71
N GLN A 74 16.94 9.52 -0.45
CA GLN A 74 17.54 9.21 -1.75
C GLN A 74 18.88 9.94 -1.94
N LEU A 75 19.00 11.22 -1.58
CA LEU A 75 20.27 11.94 -1.65
C LEU A 75 21.33 11.33 -0.71
N LYS A 76 20.93 10.96 0.51
CA LYS A 76 21.78 10.19 1.44
C LYS A 76 22.30 8.91 0.78
N SER A 77 21.40 8.13 0.15
CA SER A 77 21.77 6.87 -0.52
C SER A 77 22.73 7.09 -1.70
N ILE A 78 22.51 8.13 -2.52
CA ILE A 78 23.40 8.48 -3.63
C ILE A 78 24.78 8.86 -3.09
N ILE A 79 24.87 9.73 -2.08
CA ILE A 79 26.14 10.15 -1.47
C ILE A 79 26.89 8.95 -0.87
N GLN A 80 26.20 8.04 -0.16
CA GLN A 80 26.80 6.83 0.41
C GLN A 80 27.22 5.78 -0.63
N SER A 81 26.69 5.81 -1.86
CA SER A 81 27.14 4.94 -2.95
C SER A 81 28.46 5.37 -3.60
N GLN A 82 28.90 6.62 -3.37
CA GLN A 82 30.14 7.15 -3.92
C GLN A 82 31.34 6.70 -3.07
N LYS A 83 32.42 6.25 -3.71
CA LYS A 83 33.67 5.81 -3.04
C LYS A 83 34.29 6.86 -2.09
N THR A 84 33.96 8.13 -2.28
CA THR A 84 34.47 9.27 -1.50
C THR A 84 33.46 9.81 -0.48
N GLU A 85 32.34 9.12 -0.23
CA GLU A 85 31.19 9.59 0.57
C GLU A 85 30.72 11.01 0.21
N SER A 86 30.86 11.39 -1.06
CA SER A 86 30.66 12.75 -1.55
C SER A 86 30.31 12.74 -3.03
N LEU A 87 29.38 13.63 -3.42
CA LEU A 87 28.87 13.76 -4.77
C LEU A 87 29.22 15.15 -5.32
N LEU A 88 29.98 15.22 -6.42
CA LEU A 88 30.25 16.49 -7.10
C LEU A 88 28.92 17.12 -7.57
N LEU A 89 28.68 18.41 -7.31
CA LEU A 89 27.39 19.04 -7.65
C LEU A 89 27.12 19.05 -9.17
N ARG A 90 28.17 19.01 -10.00
CA ARG A 90 28.07 18.82 -11.46
C ARG A 90 27.55 17.43 -11.88
N ASN A 91 27.73 16.41 -11.04
CA ASN A 91 27.29 15.04 -11.32
C ASN A 91 25.85 14.81 -10.86
N LEU A 92 25.32 15.60 -9.92
CA LEU A 92 23.96 15.45 -9.38
C LEU A 92 22.89 15.30 -10.48
N GLU A 93 23.02 16.07 -11.58
CA GLU A 93 22.11 15.99 -12.73
C GLU A 93 22.06 14.61 -13.40
N LYS A 94 23.16 13.86 -13.39
CA LYS A 94 23.23 12.50 -13.93
C LYS A 94 22.54 11.49 -13.01
N GLU A 95 22.63 11.69 -11.69
CA GLU A 95 22.06 10.81 -10.68
C GLU A 95 20.53 10.95 -10.53
N VAL A 96 19.98 12.17 -10.71
CA VAL A 96 18.55 12.47 -10.43
C VAL A 96 17.77 13.06 -11.61
N GLY A 97 18.45 13.40 -12.70
CA GLY A 97 17.86 14.05 -13.88
C GLY A 97 17.65 15.56 -13.72
N PHE A 98 17.69 16.27 -14.86
CA PHE A 98 17.61 17.74 -14.95
C PHE A 98 16.50 18.38 -14.12
N VAL A 99 15.28 17.85 -14.19
CA VAL A 99 14.12 18.41 -13.48
C VAL A 99 14.24 18.25 -11.96
N GLN A 100 14.71 17.10 -11.46
CA GLN A 100 14.82 16.89 -10.02
C GLN A 100 16.02 17.59 -9.40
N LYS A 101 17.11 17.81 -10.17
CA LYS A 101 18.34 18.49 -9.74
C LYS A 101 18.08 19.70 -8.85
N TRP A 102 17.13 20.56 -9.24
CA TRP A 102 16.76 21.77 -8.52
C TRP A 102 16.09 21.50 -7.15
N ASN A 103 15.26 20.46 -7.06
CA ASN A 103 14.70 20.01 -5.77
C ASN A 103 15.81 19.50 -4.84
N TYR A 104 16.80 18.79 -5.38
CA TYR A 104 17.95 18.31 -4.60
C TYR A 104 18.87 19.46 -4.16
N MET A 105 19.16 20.43 -5.03
CA MET A 105 19.90 21.65 -4.66
C MET A 105 19.19 22.40 -3.52
N ALA A 106 17.87 22.58 -3.61
CA ALA A 106 17.06 23.20 -2.55
C ALA A 106 17.00 22.37 -1.25
N VAL A 107 17.19 21.05 -1.31
CA VAL A 107 17.32 20.17 -0.12
C VAL A 107 18.70 20.30 0.51
N ILE A 108 19.77 20.44 -0.28
CA ILE A 108 21.14 20.64 0.22
C ILE A 108 21.24 21.96 0.97
N ASP A 109 20.80 23.06 0.34
CA ASP A 109 20.80 24.41 0.91
C ASP A 109 19.92 24.52 2.17
N LYS A 110 18.73 23.91 2.17
CA LYS A 110 17.78 24.01 3.27
C LYS A 110 18.12 23.19 4.51
N TYR A 111 18.94 22.14 4.38
CA TYR A 111 19.23 21.21 5.48
C TYR A 111 20.75 21.05 5.74
N PRO A 112 21.46 22.14 6.10
CA PRO A 112 22.91 22.12 6.37
C PRO A 112 23.29 21.24 7.58
N SER A 113 22.33 20.92 8.45
CA SER A 113 22.49 19.92 9.52
C SER A 113 22.68 18.49 9.00
N ILE A 114 22.21 18.19 7.78
CA ILE A 114 22.35 16.89 7.13
C ILE A 114 23.40 16.93 6.01
N PHE A 115 23.34 17.93 5.14
CA PHE A 115 24.18 18.02 3.94
C PHE A 115 25.18 19.17 4.07
N ARG A 116 26.46 18.87 3.88
CA ARG A 116 27.55 19.86 3.90
C ARG A 116 28.15 19.94 2.51
N VAL A 117 28.22 21.15 1.94
CA VAL A 117 29.03 21.40 0.73
C VAL A 117 30.50 21.56 1.16
N ILE A 118 31.41 20.94 0.40
CA ILE A 118 32.86 21.00 0.56
C ILE A 118 33.49 21.32 -0.80
N GLY A 119 34.70 21.89 -0.81
CA GLY A 119 35.32 22.38 -2.03
C GLY A 119 34.74 23.70 -2.53
N GLY A 120 35.33 24.25 -3.58
CA GLY A 120 35.01 25.56 -4.14
C GLY A 120 36.26 26.40 -4.41
N GLN A 121 36.08 27.72 -4.50
CA GLN A 121 37.16 28.66 -4.79
C GLN A 121 38.25 28.72 -3.70
N ILE A 122 37.87 28.47 -2.43
CA ILE A 122 38.79 28.46 -1.27
C ILE A 122 39.73 27.26 -1.36
N ASP A 123 39.17 26.05 -1.47
CA ASP A 123 39.93 24.78 -1.49
C ASP A 123 40.51 24.44 -2.88
N ARG A 124 40.31 25.31 -3.89
CA ARG A 124 40.64 25.10 -5.32
C ARG A 124 40.14 23.78 -5.92
N SER A 125 39.10 23.18 -5.34
CA SER A 125 38.55 21.87 -5.73
C SER A 125 37.10 21.99 -6.21
N PRO A 126 36.59 21.06 -7.06
CA PRO A 126 35.20 21.14 -7.54
C PRO A 126 34.20 20.95 -6.39
N PRO A 127 33.15 21.79 -6.27
CA PRO A 127 32.23 21.73 -5.14
C PRO A 127 31.43 20.42 -5.13
N ALA A 128 31.38 19.80 -3.96
CA ALA A 128 30.75 18.50 -3.71
C ALA A 128 29.85 18.56 -2.47
N VAL A 129 28.79 17.75 -2.43
CA VAL A 129 27.99 17.54 -1.22
C VAL A 129 28.40 16.23 -0.54
N THR A 130 28.57 16.30 0.78
CA THR A 130 28.74 15.13 1.67
C THR A 130 27.74 15.21 2.82
N LEU A 131 27.63 14.15 3.62
CA LEU A 131 26.88 14.17 4.87
C LEU A 131 27.67 14.91 5.96
N SER A 132 26.98 15.65 6.83
CA SER A 132 27.56 16.23 8.05
C SER A 132 28.01 15.14 9.03
N GLU A 133 28.92 15.44 9.97
CA GLU A 133 29.37 14.42 10.94
C GLU A 133 28.22 13.86 11.80
N LYS A 134 27.21 14.68 12.09
CA LYS A 134 25.99 14.25 12.80
C LYS A 134 25.17 13.29 11.93
N ALA A 135 25.06 13.57 10.63
CA ALA A 135 24.37 12.70 9.68
C ALA A 135 25.14 11.41 9.40
N LYS A 136 26.47 11.44 9.26
CA LYS A 136 27.31 10.23 9.13
C LYS A 136 27.15 9.30 10.33
N LYS A 137 27.29 9.82 11.55
CA LYS A 137 27.14 9.05 12.80
C LYS A 137 25.79 8.33 12.91
N ILE A 138 24.70 8.98 12.48
CA ILE A 138 23.37 8.35 12.49
C ILE A 138 23.21 7.40 11.28
N ALA A 139 23.70 7.75 10.09
CA ALA A 139 23.60 6.92 8.88
C ALA A 139 24.31 5.56 9.01
N ALA A 140 25.37 5.46 9.83
CA ALA A 140 26.05 4.19 10.13
C ALA A 140 25.09 3.13 10.74
N LEU A 141 24.09 3.57 11.51
CA LEU A 141 23.09 2.71 12.16
C LEU A 141 22.10 2.05 11.18
N GLU A 142 22.14 2.41 9.89
CA GLU A 142 21.30 1.76 8.88
C GLU A 142 21.69 0.28 8.66
N SER A 143 22.94 -0.08 8.98
CA SER A 143 23.43 -1.47 8.92
C SER A 143 22.72 -2.35 9.95
N GLU A 144 22.72 -1.92 11.22
CA GLU A 144 21.99 -2.54 12.33
C GLU A 144 20.48 -2.62 12.04
N ALA A 145 19.88 -1.52 11.57
CA ALA A 145 18.46 -1.48 11.21
C ALA A 145 18.10 -2.46 10.07
N ARG A 146 19.00 -2.72 9.11
CA ARG A 146 18.83 -3.76 8.08
C ARG A 146 18.96 -5.17 8.67
N GLN A 147 19.91 -5.42 9.58
CA GLN A 147 20.05 -6.71 10.25
C GLN A 147 18.81 -7.07 11.06
N GLN A 148 18.26 -6.11 11.82
CA GLN A 148 16.99 -6.27 12.55
C GLN A 148 15.77 -6.47 11.62
N MET A 149 15.83 -5.90 10.40
CA MET A 149 14.78 -6.04 9.39
C MET A 149 14.83 -7.39 8.64
N GLU A 150 15.99 -8.06 8.56
CA GLU A 150 16.15 -9.33 7.83
C GLU A 150 15.17 -10.45 8.26
N PRO A 151 15.04 -10.83 9.56
CA PRO A 151 14.08 -11.87 9.96
C PRO A 151 12.63 -11.46 9.71
N ILE A 152 12.31 -10.15 9.75
CA ILE A 152 10.99 -9.62 9.40
C ILE A 152 10.74 -9.79 7.89
N LEU A 153 11.73 -9.53 7.04
CA LEU A 153 11.64 -9.76 5.59
C LEU A 153 11.49 -11.24 5.26
N VAL A 154 12.18 -12.15 5.95
CA VAL A 154 12.00 -13.61 5.78
C VAL A 154 10.58 -14.03 6.20
N LYS A 155 10.09 -13.61 7.39
CA LYS A 155 8.70 -13.88 7.81
C LYS A 155 7.70 -13.34 6.79
N ASN A 156 7.87 -12.10 6.34
CA ASN A 156 6.92 -11.44 5.46
C ASN A 156 6.95 -12.03 4.04
N LEU A 157 8.12 -12.41 3.51
CA LEU A 157 8.22 -13.05 2.19
C LEU A 157 7.65 -14.47 2.20
N ARG A 158 7.85 -15.25 3.28
CA ARG A 158 7.17 -16.54 3.48
C ARG A 158 5.65 -16.33 3.52
N LYS A 159 5.14 -15.41 4.36
CA LYS A 159 3.70 -15.08 4.43
C LYS A 159 3.15 -14.56 3.10
N LEU A 160 3.89 -13.77 2.34
CA LEU A 160 3.50 -13.28 1.01
C LEU A 160 3.28 -14.45 0.03
N LEU A 161 4.23 -15.39 -0.04
CA LEU A 161 4.10 -16.59 -0.87
C LEU A 161 2.94 -17.49 -0.40
N MET A 162 2.72 -17.62 0.92
CA MET A 162 1.61 -18.39 1.49
C MET A 162 0.20 -17.85 1.17
N LEU A 163 0.07 -16.59 0.70
CA LEU A 163 -1.20 -16.05 0.19
C LEU A 163 -1.53 -16.55 -1.23
N SER A 164 -0.53 -17.00 -1.98
CA SER A 164 -0.65 -17.46 -3.36
C SER A 164 -1.28 -18.85 -3.49
N VAL A 165 -2.10 -19.04 -4.52
CA VAL A 165 -2.81 -20.30 -4.80
C VAL A 165 -1.87 -21.53 -4.87
N ASP A 166 -0.69 -21.36 -5.47
CA ASP A 166 0.33 -22.41 -5.65
C ASP A 166 1.60 -22.14 -4.81
N CYS A 167 1.51 -21.33 -3.74
CA CYS A 167 2.64 -20.94 -2.87
C CYS A 167 3.85 -20.33 -3.61
N ARG A 168 3.61 -19.67 -4.74
CA ARG A 168 4.60 -19.05 -5.63
C ARG A 168 4.14 -17.68 -6.13
N LEU A 169 5.07 -16.85 -6.59
CA LEU A 169 4.81 -15.56 -7.25
C LEU A 169 5.80 -15.33 -8.39
N PRO A 170 5.42 -14.63 -9.47
CA PRO A 170 6.38 -14.08 -10.42
C PRO A 170 7.38 -13.17 -9.71
N LEU A 171 8.66 -13.27 -10.03
CA LEU A 171 9.68 -12.46 -9.36
C LEU A 171 9.52 -10.97 -9.66
N GLU A 172 9.11 -10.62 -10.88
CA GLU A 172 8.66 -9.28 -11.30
C GLU A 172 7.63 -8.66 -10.33
N THR A 173 6.66 -9.47 -9.86
CA THR A 173 5.60 -9.03 -8.92
C THR A 173 6.17 -8.73 -7.53
N ILE A 174 7.22 -9.42 -7.10
CA ILE A 174 7.93 -9.16 -5.84
C ILE A 174 8.81 -7.92 -5.98
N GLU A 175 9.59 -7.81 -7.07
CA GLU A 175 10.41 -6.65 -7.40
C GLU A 175 9.58 -5.35 -7.41
N LEU A 176 8.38 -5.40 -7.99
CA LEU A 176 7.43 -4.28 -8.06
C LEU A 176 6.96 -3.76 -6.69
N ILE A 177 7.08 -4.55 -5.61
CA ILE A 177 6.79 -4.12 -4.22
C ILE A 177 7.99 -4.19 -3.26
N ALA A 178 9.19 -4.53 -3.74
CA ALA A 178 10.38 -4.72 -2.90
C ALA A 178 10.69 -3.48 -2.03
N SER A 179 10.54 -2.27 -2.60
CA SER A 179 10.69 -1.00 -1.88
C SER A 179 9.65 -0.78 -0.77
N GLU A 180 8.43 -1.29 -0.94
CA GLU A 180 7.32 -1.17 0.02
C GLU A 180 7.45 -2.21 1.15
N LEU A 181 7.99 -3.40 0.84
CA LEU A 181 8.35 -4.42 1.84
C LEU A 181 9.60 -4.02 2.65
N GLY A 182 10.48 -3.18 2.08
CA GLY A 182 11.74 -2.75 2.71
C GLY A 182 12.94 -3.63 2.36
N MET A 183 12.87 -4.36 1.26
CA MET A 183 13.94 -5.23 0.78
C MET A 183 15.16 -4.44 0.29
N PRO A 184 16.37 -5.00 0.40
CA PRO A 184 17.55 -4.51 -0.31
C PRO A 184 17.36 -4.52 -1.84
N SER A 185 18.15 -3.71 -2.56
CA SER A 185 18.17 -3.72 -4.04
C SER A 185 18.74 -5.02 -4.63
N ASP A 186 19.52 -5.77 -3.85
CA ASP A 186 20.16 -7.03 -4.23
C ASP A 186 19.47 -8.26 -3.60
N PHE A 187 18.20 -8.13 -3.18
CA PHE A 187 17.50 -9.14 -2.36
C PHE A 187 17.46 -10.57 -2.96
N LYS A 188 17.63 -10.74 -4.27
CA LYS A 188 17.85 -12.08 -4.87
C LYS A 188 19.05 -12.78 -4.22
N ASN A 189 20.16 -12.06 -4.05
CA ASN A 189 21.39 -12.56 -3.43
C ASN A 189 21.35 -12.45 -1.90
N SER A 190 20.99 -11.27 -1.37
CA SER A 190 21.10 -10.97 0.06
C SER A 190 19.98 -11.58 0.92
N LEU A 191 18.85 -11.98 0.32
CA LEU A 191 17.71 -12.57 1.03
C LEU A 191 17.26 -13.93 0.45
N ILE A 192 17.07 -14.06 -0.87
CA ILE A 192 16.52 -15.32 -1.44
C ILE A 192 17.55 -16.44 -1.40
N LEU A 193 18.73 -16.25 -2.01
CA LEU A 193 19.80 -17.27 -2.02
C LEU A 193 20.40 -17.54 -0.62
N LYS A 194 20.19 -16.65 0.35
CA LYS A 194 20.60 -16.83 1.75
C LYS A 194 19.71 -17.83 2.51
N TYR A 195 18.47 -18.06 2.06
CA TYR A 195 17.49 -18.92 2.73
C TYR A 195 16.90 -20.02 1.82
N PRO A 196 17.73 -20.91 1.24
CA PRO A 196 17.28 -21.97 0.31
C PRO A 196 16.35 -23.00 0.96
N GLN A 197 16.33 -23.11 2.29
CA GLN A 197 15.38 -23.94 3.04
C GLN A 197 13.95 -23.37 3.06
N TYR A 198 13.76 -22.13 2.63
CA TYR A 198 12.45 -21.49 2.49
C TYR A 198 12.12 -21.13 1.04
N PHE A 199 13.11 -20.79 0.22
CA PHE A 199 12.89 -20.19 -1.09
C PHE A 199 13.62 -20.95 -2.22
N ARG A 200 12.88 -21.29 -3.29
CA ARG A 200 13.44 -21.78 -4.56
C ARG A 200 13.08 -20.83 -5.69
N LEU A 201 14.05 -20.53 -6.56
CA LEU A 201 13.82 -19.88 -7.84
C LEU A 201 13.61 -20.95 -8.91
N ASN A 202 12.50 -20.86 -9.64
CA ASN A 202 12.18 -21.72 -10.78
C ASN A 202 11.85 -20.86 -12.00
N GLU A 203 12.22 -21.28 -13.20
CA GLU A 203 11.72 -20.67 -14.42
C GLU A 203 10.48 -21.42 -14.93
N PHE A 204 9.44 -20.69 -15.35
CA PHE A 204 8.25 -21.26 -15.98
C PHE A 204 7.77 -20.36 -17.12
N ASN A 205 7.68 -20.92 -18.33
CA ASN A 205 7.27 -20.21 -19.56
C ASN A 205 8.05 -18.90 -19.82
N GLY A 206 9.37 -18.89 -19.62
CA GLY A 206 10.21 -17.70 -19.85
C GLY A 206 10.13 -16.64 -18.76
N ARG A 207 9.72 -17.01 -17.53
CA ARG A 207 9.61 -16.10 -16.38
C ARG A 207 10.16 -16.72 -15.11
N GLU A 208 10.91 -15.94 -14.33
CA GLU A 208 11.32 -16.32 -12.97
C GLU A 208 10.12 -16.31 -12.01
N TYR A 209 9.94 -17.41 -11.27
CA TYR A 209 9.01 -17.53 -10.15
C TYR A 209 9.78 -17.84 -8.86
N LEU A 210 9.44 -17.13 -7.79
CA LEU A 210 9.84 -17.52 -6.44
C LEU A 210 8.79 -18.48 -5.87
N HIS A 211 9.25 -19.62 -5.36
CA HIS A 211 8.45 -20.65 -4.69
C HIS A 211 8.80 -20.71 -3.19
N LEU A 212 7.79 -20.99 -2.36
CA LEU A 212 7.97 -21.40 -0.97
C LEU A 212 8.18 -22.92 -0.92
N GLU A 213 9.31 -23.35 -0.35
CA GLU A 213 9.62 -24.77 -0.18
C GLU A 213 8.87 -25.40 0.99
N ASN A 214 8.96 -24.78 2.17
CA ASN A 214 8.45 -25.33 3.42
C ASN A 214 7.32 -24.46 3.96
N TRP A 215 6.08 -24.96 3.82
CA TRP A 215 4.89 -24.39 4.46
C TRP A 215 5.01 -24.45 5.99
N ASP A 216 4.58 -23.39 6.65
CA ASP A 216 4.75 -23.21 8.09
C ASP A 216 3.45 -22.71 8.70
N SER A 217 2.73 -23.64 9.34
CA SER A 217 1.43 -23.36 9.93
C SER A 217 1.49 -22.36 11.10
N SER A 218 2.67 -22.10 11.69
CA SER A 218 2.82 -21.04 12.70
C SER A 218 2.73 -19.63 12.09
N LEU A 219 3.06 -19.50 10.80
CA LEU A 219 2.95 -18.25 10.04
C LEU A 219 1.55 -18.00 9.46
N ALA A 220 0.66 -19.00 9.49
CA ALA A 220 -0.69 -18.95 8.91
C ALA A 220 -1.71 -18.13 9.75
N VAL A 221 -1.23 -17.20 10.57
CA VAL A 221 -2.00 -16.27 11.40
C VAL A 221 -1.92 -14.87 10.77
N THR A 222 -3.07 -14.22 10.55
CA THR A 222 -3.10 -12.87 9.96
C THR A 222 -2.69 -11.78 10.96
N ALA A 223 -2.23 -10.64 10.47
CA ALA A 223 -1.98 -9.45 11.30
C ALA A 223 -3.23 -9.00 12.06
N ARG A 224 -4.42 -9.25 11.48
CA ARG A 224 -5.72 -9.03 12.12
C ARG A 224 -5.96 -9.97 13.31
N GLU A 225 -5.45 -11.21 13.26
CA GLU A 225 -5.53 -12.19 14.35
C GLU A 225 -4.43 -11.98 15.39
N GLU A 226 -3.19 -11.64 14.99
CA GLU A 226 -2.10 -11.21 15.87
C GLU A 226 -2.54 -10.00 16.73
N SER A 227 -3.20 -9.01 16.10
CA SER A 227 -3.78 -7.85 16.78
C SER A 227 -4.92 -8.21 17.76
N LEU A 228 -5.84 -9.10 17.37
CA LEU A 228 -6.91 -9.55 18.28
C LEU A 228 -6.35 -10.29 19.50
N GLY A 229 -5.38 -11.18 19.32
CA GLY A 229 -4.74 -11.90 20.42
C GLY A 229 -4.10 -10.96 21.44
N THR A 230 -3.52 -9.86 20.97
CA THR A 230 -2.93 -8.81 21.82
C THR A 230 -4.00 -8.05 22.62
N LEU A 231 -5.15 -7.74 22.02
CA LEU A 231 -6.28 -7.08 22.71
C LEU A 231 -6.97 -7.97 23.75
N ILE A 232 -7.04 -9.29 23.50
CA ILE A 232 -7.54 -10.27 24.48
C ILE A 232 -6.55 -10.38 25.66
N SER A 233 -5.26 -10.56 25.37
CA SER A 233 -4.21 -10.76 26.39
C SER A 233 -4.00 -9.54 27.29
N SER A 234 -4.25 -8.34 26.78
CA SER A 234 -4.18 -7.08 27.55
C SER A 234 -5.46 -6.75 28.35
N GLY A 235 -6.43 -7.68 28.42
CA GLY A 235 -7.66 -7.51 29.20
C GLY A 235 -8.65 -6.49 28.62
N GLN A 236 -8.39 -5.91 27.45
CA GLN A 236 -9.22 -4.87 26.81
C GLN A 236 -10.51 -5.43 26.17
N SER A 237 -11.01 -6.57 26.66
CA SER A 237 -12.17 -7.29 26.15
C SER A 237 -13.49 -6.57 26.48
N GLN A 238 -13.73 -5.44 25.81
CA GLN A 238 -14.97 -4.68 25.96
C GLN A 238 -16.14 -5.33 25.23
N ARG A 239 -17.25 -5.40 25.96
CA ARG A 239 -18.52 -6.11 25.71
C ARG A 239 -18.91 -6.23 24.22
N ALA A 240 -19.47 -7.38 23.83
CA ALA A 240 -19.94 -7.70 22.47
C ALA A 240 -21.16 -6.89 21.96
N LYS A 241 -21.35 -5.65 22.43
CA LYS A 241 -22.35 -4.69 21.95
C LYS A 241 -21.68 -3.73 20.97
N ILE A 242 -22.31 -3.51 19.82
CA ILE A 242 -21.71 -2.77 18.70
C ILE A 242 -21.63 -1.28 19.01
N SER A 243 -20.53 -0.63 18.64
CA SER A 243 -20.38 0.83 18.76
C SER A 243 -21.25 1.57 17.74
N LYS A 244 -21.51 2.86 17.93
CA LYS A 244 -22.28 3.66 16.95
C LYS A 244 -21.60 3.74 15.56
N ASP A 245 -20.32 3.36 15.52
CA ASP A 245 -19.42 3.36 14.36
C ASP A 245 -19.35 1.98 13.68
N GLY A 246 -20.16 0.99 14.10
CA GLY A 246 -20.22 -0.34 13.49
C GLY A 246 -19.07 -1.28 13.87
N ASN A 247 -18.21 -0.91 14.83
CA ASN A 247 -17.21 -1.82 15.39
C ASN A 247 -17.87 -2.89 16.28
N PHE A 248 -17.34 -4.12 16.21
CA PHE A 248 -17.85 -5.29 16.91
C PHE A 248 -16.69 -6.11 17.49
N SER A 249 -16.67 -6.31 18.81
CA SER A 249 -15.71 -7.16 19.51
C SER A 249 -15.99 -8.66 19.24
N GLY A 250 -15.67 -9.13 18.04
CA GLY A 250 -15.94 -10.51 17.60
C GLY A 250 -14.71 -11.24 17.05
N PRO A 251 -14.65 -12.58 17.15
CA PRO A 251 -13.50 -13.38 16.74
C PRO A 251 -13.18 -13.27 15.24
N PHE A 252 -14.14 -12.82 14.42
CA PHE A 252 -14.03 -12.68 12.96
C PHE A 252 -14.14 -11.23 12.46
N ALA A 253 -14.14 -10.24 13.35
CA ALA A 253 -14.36 -8.83 13.00
C ALA A 253 -13.06 -8.08 12.65
N PHE A 254 -13.12 -7.21 11.65
CA PHE A 254 -12.07 -6.23 11.33
C PHE A 254 -12.28 -4.93 12.12
N LYS A 255 -11.22 -4.17 12.41
CA LYS A 255 -11.34 -2.82 12.98
C LYS A 255 -11.82 -1.86 11.88
N LEU A 256 -12.87 -1.09 12.15
CA LEU A 256 -13.47 -0.15 11.21
C LEU A 256 -13.25 1.29 11.65
N ASN A 257 -12.51 2.05 10.85
CA ASN A 257 -12.27 3.47 11.04
C ASN A 257 -13.07 4.24 9.98
N PHE A 258 -14.30 4.67 10.27
CA PHE A 258 -15.09 5.47 9.32
C PHE A 258 -14.66 6.95 9.31
N PRO A 259 -14.69 7.64 8.16
CA PRO A 259 -14.37 9.07 8.10
C PRO A 259 -15.48 9.91 8.76
N ALA A 260 -15.13 10.97 9.48
CA ALA A 260 -16.06 11.77 10.30
C ALA A 260 -17.29 12.34 9.54
N GLY A 261 -17.20 12.50 8.21
CA GLY A 261 -18.33 12.93 7.37
C GLY A 261 -19.28 11.80 6.92
N PHE A 262 -18.96 10.54 7.17
CA PHE A 262 -19.81 9.39 6.80
C PHE A 262 -20.77 9.06 7.93
N ARG A 263 -22.08 9.21 7.68
CA ARG A 263 -23.14 8.88 8.63
C ARG A 263 -23.90 7.64 8.10
N PRO A 264 -23.59 6.43 8.60
CA PRO A 264 -24.31 5.23 8.21
C PRO A 264 -25.76 5.27 8.72
N ASN A 265 -26.68 4.63 7.99
CA ASN A 265 -28.04 4.36 8.47
C ASN A 265 -28.08 2.98 9.18
N MET A 266 -29.17 2.70 9.90
CA MET A 266 -29.28 1.46 10.68
C MET A 266 -29.12 0.19 9.82
N SER A 267 -29.77 0.15 8.65
CA SER A 267 -29.64 -0.95 7.67
C SER A 267 -28.20 -1.20 7.21
N TYR A 268 -27.36 -0.16 7.04
CA TYR A 268 -25.93 -0.36 6.75
C TYR A 268 -25.16 -0.92 7.95
N LEU A 269 -25.49 -0.48 9.17
CA LEU A 269 -24.89 -1.03 10.39
C LEU A 269 -25.29 -2.50 10.62
N GLU A 270 -26.52 -2.88 10.24
CA GLU A 270 -27.01 -4.27 10.26
C GLU A 270 -26.29 -5.14 9.21
N GLU A 271 -26.12 -4.65 7.97
CA GLU A 271 -25.30 -5.31 6.94
C GLU A 271 -23.85 -5.51 7.41
N VAL A 272 -23.24 -4.46 7.97
CA VAL A 272 -21.88 -4.51 8.54
C VAL A 272 -21.81 -5.47 9.72
N GLN A 273 -22.77 -5.46 10.65
CA GLN A 273 -22.85 -6.42 11.76
C GLN A 273 -22.87 -7.87 11.24
N LYS A 274 -23.73 -8.16 10.25
CA LYS A 274 -23.86 -9.50 9.68
C LYS A 274 -22.56 -9.94 9.00
N TRP A 275 -21.86 -9.04 8.32
CA TRP A 275 -20.57 -9.31 7.71
C TRP A 275 -19.42 -9.47 8.73
N GLN A 276 -19.42 -8.69 9.81
CA GLN A 276 -18.44 -8.80 10.90
C GLN A 276 -18.59 -10.13 11.66
N LYS A 277 -19.84 -10.56 11.92
CA LYS A 277 -20.17 -11.83 12.59
C LYS A 277 -19.93 -13.09 11.74
N MET A 278 -19.97 -12.98 10.41
CA MET A 278 -19.69 -14.09 9.49
C MET A 278 -18.30 -14.69 9.74
N ASP A 279 -18.16 -16.01 9.58
CA ASP A 279 -16.88 -16.73 9.64
C ASP A 279 -15.77 -16.01 8.88
N PHE A 280 -14.54 -16.04 9.41
CA PHE A 280 -13.35 -15.51 8.75
C PHE A 280 -12.61 -16.66 8.05
N PRO A 281 -12.68 -16.80 6.71
CA PRO A 281 -11.93 -17.82 6.01
C PRO A 281 -10.50 -17.30 5.86
N SER A 282 -9.55 -17.95 6.54
CA SER A 282 -8.16 -17.48 6.58
C SER A 282 -7.60 -17.26 5.17
N PRO A 283 -6.89 -16.13 4.90
CA PRO A 283 -6.16 -15.90 3.66
C PRO A 283 -5.26 -17.07 3.26
N TYR A 284 -4.69 -17.78 4.24
CA TYR A 284 -3.78 -18.90 4.07
C TYR A 284 -4.46 -20.22 3.64
N LEU A 285 -5.80 -20.26 3.60
CA LEU A 285 -6.52 -21.37 2.96
C LEU A 285 -6.57 -21.18 1.44
N ASN A 286 -6.26 -22.24 0.70
CA ASN A 286 -6.15 -22.22 -0.76
C ASN A 286 -7.42 -21.64 -1.44
N ALA A 287 -7.23 -20.61 -2.26
CA ALA A 287 -8.31 -19.87 -2.90
C ALA A 287 -9.13 -20.67 -3.93
N ARG A 288 -8.71 -21.88 -4.32
CA ARG A 288 -9.51 -22.81 -5.13
C ARG A 288 -10.69 -23.42 -4.36
N ARG A 289 -10.71 -23.37 -3.02
CA ARG A 289 -11.79 -23.90 -2.16
C ARG A 289 -13.02 -22.99 -2.02
N PHE A 290 -13.03 -21.81 -2.66
CA PHE A 290 -14.05 -20.78 -2.46
C PHE A 290 -14.67 -20.33 -3.79
N GLU A 291 -15.98 -20.48 -3.90
CA GLU A 291 -16.73 -20.05 -5.09
C GLU A 291 -16.98 -18.55 -5.12
N ALA A 292 -16.86 -17.93 -6.30
CA ALA A 292 -16.89 -16.47 -6.44
C ALA A 292 -18.23 -15.82 -6.05
N ALA A 293 -19.32 -16.60 -6.02
CA ALA A 293 -20.64 -16.16 -5.55
C ALA A 293 -20.75 -16.08 -4.01
N ASP A 294 -19.96 -16.88 -3.29
CA ASP A 294 -20.06 -17.05 -1.83
C ASP A 294 -19.79 -15.72 -1.08
N PRO A 295 -20.68 -15.29 -0.17
CA PRO A 295 -20.38 -14.22 0.78
C PRO A 295 -19.04 -14.40 1.52
N LYS A 296 -18.65 -15.64 1.89
CA LYS A 296 -17.38 -15.93 2.56
C LYS A 296 -16.18 -15.70 1.63
N ALA A 297 -16.26 -16.06 0.35
CA ALA A 297 -15.21 -15.75 -0.63
C ALA A 297 -14.94 -14.22 -0.72
N ARG A 298 -16.00 -13.41 -0.65
CA ARG A 298 -15.88 -11.94 -0.59
C ARG A 298 -15.24 -11.45 0.72
N LYS A 299 -15.47 -12.12 1.86
CA LYS A 299 -14.78 -11.82 3.13
C LYS A 299 -13.31 -12.26 3.10
N ARG A 300 -12.98 -13.43 2.53
CA ARG A 300 -11.59 -13.87 2.29
C ARG A 300 -10.84 -12.88 1.39
N ALA A 301 -11.45 -12.37 0.32
CA ALA A 301 -10.81 -11.37 -0.55
C ALA A 301 -10.43 -10.09 0.21
N VAL A 302 -11.26 -9.64 1.16
CA VAL A 302 -10.93 -8.51 2.06
C VAL A 302 -9.81 -8.89 3.03
N ALA A 303 -9.83 -10.11 3.58
CA ALA A 303 -8.77 -10.60 4.46
C ALA A 303 -7.40 -10.71 3.76
N VAL A 304 -7.36 -11.18 2.50
CA VAL A 304 -6.13 -11.24 1.69
C VAL A 304 -5.59 -9.84 1.38
N LEU A 305 -6.46 -8.89 1.03
CA LEU A 305 -6.05 -7.49 0.78
C LEU A 305 -5.59 -6.78 2.07
N HIS A 306 -6.23 -7.05 3.20
CA HIS A 306 -5.81 -6.59 4.51
C HIS A 306 -4.42 -7.13 4.87
N GLU A 307 -4.21 -8.44 4.69
CA GLU A 307 -2.94 -9.10 5.03
C GLU A 307 -1.80 -8.65 4.11
N LEU A 308 -2.01 -8.59 2.78
CA LEU A 308 -1.03 -8.09 1.81
C LEU A 308 -0.55 -6.67 2.17
N LEU A 309 -1.48 -5.77 2.48
CA LEU A 309 -1.12 -4.43 2.95
C LEU A 309 -0.40 -4.50 4.30
N SER A 310 -0.81 -5.37 5.22
CA SER A 310 -0.18 -5.54 6.52
C SER A 310 1.28 -6.02 6.46
N LEU A 311 1.71 -6.68 5.37
CA LEU A 311 3.10 -7.10 5.14
C LEU A 311 4.03 -5.97 4.68
N THR A 312 3.53 -4.86 4.12
CA THR A 312 4.38 -3.71 3.71
C THR A 312 4.78 -2.86 4.91
N MET A 313 5.87 -2.09 4.80
CA MET A 313 6.34 -1.21 5.89
C MET A 313 5.29 -0.17 6.26
N GLU A 314 4.76 0.54 5.25
CA GLU A 314 3.85 1.68 5.42
C GLU A 314 2.36 1.30 5.22
N LYS A 315 2.03 0.00 5.29
CA LYS A 315 0.67 -0.55 5.30
C LYS A 315 -0.21 -0.05 4.13
N ARG A 316 0.44 0.11 2.98
CA ARG A 316 -0.11 0.67 1.73
C ARG A 316 0.52 0.00 0.50
N LEU A 317 -0.17 0.11 -0.63
CA LEU A 317 0.32 -0.22 -1.99
C LEU A 317 -0.38 0.66 -3.03
N THR A 318 0.25 0.91 -4.18
CA THR A 318 -0.44 1.53 -5.32
C THR A 318 -1.47 0.58 -5.95
N SER A 319 -2.47 1.13 -6.64
CA SER A 319 -3.50 0.32 -7.31
C SER A 319 -2.92 -0.64 -8.35
N ALA A 320 -1.84 -0.26 -9.03
CA ALA A 320 -1.14 -1.11 -10.00
C ALA A 320 -0.33 -2.23 -9.32
N GLN A 321 0.30 -1.95 -8.17
CA GLN A 321 0.95 -2.99 -7.36
C GLN A 321 -0.08 -4.01 -6.88
N LEU A 322 -1.25 -3.59 -6.38
CA LEU A 322 -2.31 -4.53 -5.98
C LEU A 322 -2.85 -5.37 -7.14
N ASP A 323 -2.97 -4.80 -8.34
CA ASP A 323 -3.46 -5.52 -9.52
C ASP A 323 -2.46 -6.58 -10.03
N SER A 324 -1.15 -6.41 -9.76
CA SER A 324 -0.12 -7.42 -10.10
C SER A 324 -0.24 -8.74 -9.31
N PHE A 325 -1.07 -8.79 -8.27
CA PHE A 325 -1.41 -10.00 -7.51
C PHE A 325 -2.76 -10.63 -7.92
N HIS A 326 -3.45 -10.09 -8.95
CA HIS A 326 -4.85 -10.42 -9.23
C HIS A 326 -5.09 -11.92 -9.50
N SER A 327 -4.26 -12.53 -10.35
CA SER A 327 -4.29 -13.97 -10.65
C SER A 327 -3.92 -14.81 -9.43
N GLU A 328 -2.75 -14.57 -8.86
CA GLU A 328 -2.12 -15.44 -7.86
C GLU A 328 -2.90 -15.50 -6.54
N TYR A 329 -3.62 -14.43 -6.18
CA TYR A 329 -4.47 -14.36 -4.98
C TYR A 329 -5.97 -14.58 -5.27
N ARG A 330 -6.35 -14.76 -6.55
CA ARG A 330 -7.74 -14.78 -7.08
C ARG A 330 -8.56 -13.58 -6.59
N LEU A 331 -8.05 -12.37 -6.81
CA LEU A 331 -8.72 -11.14 -6.40
C LEU A 331 -10.04 -10.92 -7.17
N PRO A 332 -11.01 -10.15 -6.64
CA PRO A 332 -12.26 -9.88 -7.36
C PRO A 332 -12.02 -9.11 -8.65
N ALA A 333 -12.65 -9.52 -9.76
CA ALA A 333 -12.58 -8.82 -11.05
C ALA A 333 -13.06 -7.34 -11.02
N ARG A 334 -13.68 -6.91 -9.92
CA ARG A 334 -13.99 -5.50 -9.64
C ARG A 334 -13.28 -5.04 -8.35
N LEU A 335 -11.96 -5.19 -8.30
CA LEU A 335 -11.11 -4.91 -7.12
C LEU A 335 -11.37 -3.52 -6.53
N LEU A 336 -11.39 -2.47 -7.35
CA LEU A 336 -11.70 -1.10 -6.91
C LEU A 336 -13.08 -0.99 -6.23
N LEU A 337 -14.10 -1.70 -6.72
CA LEU A 337 -15.43 -1.75 -6.09
C LEU A 337 -15.42 -2.54 -4.78
N CYS A 338 -14.55 -3.56 -4.65
CA CYS A 338 -14.34 -4.25 -3.38
C CYS A 338 -13.75 -3.30 -2.33
N LEU A 339 -12.68 -2.57 -2.67
CA LEU A 339 -12.04 -1.61 -1.78
C LEU A 339 -13.00 -0.49 -1.36
N ILE A 340 -13.74 0.12 -2.31
CA ILE A 340 -14.72 1.18 -2.02
C ILE A 340 -15.88 0.69 -1.13
N LYS A 341 -16.33 -0.57 -1.27
CA LYS A 341 -17.36 -1.13 -0.38
C LYS A 341 -16.90 -1.25 1.07
N HIS A 342 -15.60 -1.49 1.30
CA HIS A 342 -15.01 -1.68 2.62
C HIS A 342 -14.21 -0.44 3.08
N GLN A 343 -14.77 0.75 2.84
CA GLN A 343 -14.18 2.07 3.19
C GLN A 343 -13.90 2.30 4.69
N GLY A 344 -14.35 1.41 5.58
CA GLY A 344 -13.97 1.39 6.99
C GLY A 344 -12.57 0.78 7.22
N ILE A 345 -12.13 -0.10 6.33
CA ILE A 345 -10.83 -0.82 6.39
C ILE A 345 -9.81 -0.17 5.44
N PHE A 346 -10.22 0.13 4.20
CA PHE A 346 -9.33 0.68 3.17
C PHE A 346 -9.64 2.13 2.85
N TYR A 347 -8.59 2.94 2.69
CA TYR A 347 -8.68 4.27 2.11
C TYR A 347 -7.99 4.30 0.74
N ILE A 348 -8.53 5.09 -0.20
CA ILE A 348 -7.99 5.24 -1.55
C ILE A 348 -7.71 6.72 -1.80
N THR A 349 -6.46 7.04 -2.08
CA THR A 349 -6.03 8.41 -2.37
C THR A 349 -5.31 8.56 -3.69
N ASN A 350 -5.54 9.72 -4.33
CA ASN A 350 -4.89 10.14 -5.56
C ASN A 350 -3.96 11.35 -5.27
N LYS A 351 -3.45 11.47 -4.03
CA LYS A 351 -2.52 12.53 -3.58
C LYS A 351 -1.05 12.22 -3.91
N GLY A 352 -0.82 11.58 -5.05
CA GLY A 352 0.49 11.21 -5.57
C GLY A 352 0.39 10.88 -7.06
N VAL A 353 1.50 10.44 -7.66
CA VAL A 353 1.56 10.12 -9.10
C VAL A 353 0.65 8.93 -9.47
N LYS A 354 0.44 7.99 -8.53
CA LYS A 354 -0.40 6.80 -8.71
C LYS A 354 -1.49 6.76 -7.63
N SER A 355 -2.65 6.20 -7.95
CA SER A 355 -3.67 5.92 -6.93
C SER A 355 -3.12 4.93 -5.92
N THR A 356 -3.31 5.20 -4.63
CA THR A 356 -2.69 4.47 -3.51
C THR A 356 -3.76 4.03 -2.51
N VAL A 357 -3.69 2.77 -2.11
CA VAL A 357 -4.60 2.13 -1.15
C VAL A 357 -3.87 1.99 0.18
N ILE A 358 -4.50 2.43 1.26
CA ILE A 358 -3.92 2.52 2.60
C ILE A 358 -4.82 1.76 3.58
N LEU A 359 -4.24 0.93 4.45
CA LEU A 359 -4.94 0.25 5.54
C LEU A 359 -5.21 1.23 6.70
N LYS A 360 -6.49 1.48 7.00
CA LYS A 360 -6.92 2.59 7.88
C LYS A 360 -6.71 2.33 9.37
N GLU A 361 -6.60 1.08 9.79
CA GLU A 361 -6.35 0.71 11.19
C GLU A 361 -4.89 0.86 11.62
N ALA A 362 -3.97 0.93 10.66
CA ALA A 362 -2.53 1.09 10.88
C ALA A 362 -2.08 2.52 11.15
N TYR A 363 -3.01 3.50 11.06
CA TYR A 363 -2.72 4.92 11.16
C TYR A 363 -3.56 5.59 12.25
N GLU A 364 -2.92 6.47 13.01
CA GLU A 364 -3.58 7.43 13.89
C GLU A 364 -3.34 8.84 13.33
N GLY A 365 -4.41 9.44 12.80
CA GLY A 365 -4.34 10.65 11.99
C GLY A 365 -3.41 10.47 10.78
N SER A 366 -2.24 11.11 10.82
CA SER A 366 -1.20 11.03 9.77
C SER A 366 0.01 10.18 10.17
N ASN A 367 0.00 9.57 11.37
CA ASN A 367 1.12 8.80 11.91
C ASN A 367 0.87 7.31 11.74
N LEU A 368 1.89 6.56 11.31
CA LEU A 368 1.85 5.09 11.30
C LEU A 368 2.05 4.57 12.74
N VAL A 369 1.13 3.73 13.22
CA VAL A 369 1.05 3.27 14.62
C VAL A 369 2.18 2.30 14.98
N HIS A 370 2.51 1.37 14.08
CA HIS A 370 3.60 0.41 14.26
C HIS A 370 4.59 0.56 13.11
N LYS A 371 5.85 0.83 13.45
CA LYS A 371 6.96 1.01 12.52
C LYS A 371 7.87 -0.21 12.58
N CYS A 372 8.55 -0.51 11.48
CA CYS A 372 9.66 -1.48 11.49
C CYS A 372 10.99 -0.76 11.77
N PRO A 373 12.07 -1.49 12.14
CA PRO A 373 13.37 -0.88 12.45
C PRO A 373 13.89 0.06 11.35
N LEU A 374 13.64 -0.26 10.08
CA LEU A 374 14.04 0.58 8.95
C LEU A 374 13.26 1.91 8.86
N LEU A 375 11.99 1.96 9.29
CA LEU A 375 11.22 3.21 9.40
C LEU A 375 11.64 4.03 10.62
N GLU A 376 11.92 3.38 11.76
CA GLU A 376 12.40 4.05 12.98
C GLU A 376 13.78 4.66 12.77
N PHE A 377 14.67 3.95 12.08
CA PHE A 377 15.94 4.49 11.58
C PHE A 377 15.74 5.73 10.69
N ARG A 378 14.80 5.68 9.73
CA ARG A 378 14.51 6.81 8.84
C ARG A 378 14.04 8.03 9.64
N ASP A 379 13.15 7.85 10.61
CA ASP A 379 12.70 8.93 11.49
C ASP A 379 13.86 9.51 12.32
N LYS A 380 14.74 8.65 12.88
CA LYS A 380 15.94 9.05 13.62
C LYS A 380 16.93 9.86 12.78
N PHE A 381 17.05 9.53 11.48
CA PHE A 381 17.83 10.31 10.52
C PHE A 381 17.15 11.63 10.14
N LEU A 382 15.84 11.62 9.89
CA LEU A 382 15.08 12.81 9.52
C LEU A 382 14.94 13.82 10.68
N ALA A 383 15.01 13.37 11.94
CA ALA A 383 15.08 14.26 13.10
C ALA A 383 16.30 15.23 13.07
N ILE A 384 17.35 14.92 12.29
CA ILE A 384 18.50 15.82 12.09
C ILE A 384 18.10 17.10 11.34
N MET A 385 17.01 17.09 10.55
CA MET A 385 16.46 18.29 9.90
C MET A 385 16.15 19.42 10.90
N GLY A 386 15.91 19.05 12.17
CA GLY A 386 15.36 19.92 13.19
C GLY A 386 13.87 20.15 13.00
N ARG A 387 13.14 20.35 14.09
CA ARG A 387 11.89 21.10 14.01
C ARG A 387 12.27 22.56 13.80
N LYS A 388 11.82 23.16 12.71
CA LYS A 388 11.30 24.52 12.85
C LYS A 388 9.97 24.36 13.57
N ASP A 389 9.86 24.97 14.73
CA ASP A 389 8.62 24.96 15.49
C ASP A 389 7.63 25.92 14.82
N ASP A 390 6.94 25.41 13.78
CA ASP A 390 5.80 26.06 13.11
C ASP A 390 4.55 26.07 14.04
N SER A 391 4.77 26.31 15.34
CA SER A 391 3.78 26.32 16.43
C SER A 391 3.76 27.64 17.19
N SER A 392 4.04 28.75 16.50
CA SER A 392 3.90 30.12 17.02
C SER A 392 2.54 30.74 16.68
N CYS A 393 1.43 30.03 16.96
CA CYS A 393 0.06 30.52 16.75
C CYS A 393 -0.97 29.83 17.66
N ALA A 394 -0.70 29.79 18.97
CA ALA A 394 -1.69 29.51 20.01
C ALA A 394 -1.59 30.62 21.08
N GLY A 395 -2.68 31.35 21.31
CA GLY A 395 -2.65 32.55 22.16
C GLY A 395 -2.54 32.22 23.64
N GLY A 396 -1.59 32.86 24.33
CA GLY A 396 -1.52 32.84 25.80
C GLY A 396 -2.53 33.82 26.40
N SER A 397 -3.77 33.38 26.59
CA SER A 397 -4.77 34.10 27.40
C SER A 397 -4.73 33.59 28.84
N THR A 398 -3.87 34.17 29.67
CA THR A 398 -3.86 33.96 31.13
C THR A 398 -5.07 34.62 31.78
N PRO A 399 -5.83 33.92 32.66
CA PRO A 399 -6.82 34.58 33.50
C PRO A 399 -6.12 35.44 34.57
N VAL A 400 -6.51 36.71 34.68
CA VAL A 400 -6.15 37.53 35.84
C VAL A 400 -7.09 37.18 36.98
N VAL A 401 -6.54 36.92 38.16
CA VAL A 401 -7.31 36.78 39.41
C VAL A 401 -7.37 38.15 40.10
N ASN A 402 -8.58 38.61 40.36
CA ASN A 402 -8.99 39.52 41.45
C ASN A 402 -10.53 39.45 41.55
#